data_AF-A0A7X9FVJ2-F1
#
_entry.id   AF-A0A7X9FVJ2-F1
#
_cell.length_a   1.000
_cell.length_b   1.000
_cell.length_c   1.000
_cell.angle_alpha   90.00
_cell.angle_beta   90.00
_cell.angle_gamma   90.00
#
_symmetry.space_group_name_H-M   'P 1'
#
loop_
_entity.id
_entity.type
_entity.pdbx_description
1 polymer ?
#
loop_
_entity_poly.entity_id
_entity_poly.type
_entity_poly.pdbx_seq_one_letter_code
_entity_poly.pdbx_strand_id
1 'polypeptide(L)'
;MSWLKKYLNYAGLVLVVLSLILLIVWPQHQKTALILALAGLVLLVLYLILNLSGLKQSLQRRSFLYSSNMLLIIILVLGLLVVVNFFLARHHYRVDLTAAKVHSLSDQSIKVVKNLKQDIAIKAFFREGNAGRATME
;
A
#
# COMPACT_ATOMS: atom_id res chain seq x y z
N MET A 1 0.66 35.33 22.45
CA MET A 1 1.52 34.55 21.52
C MET A 1 1.00 33.12 21.26
N SER A 2 -0.31 32.90 21.14
CA SER A 2 -0.87 31.56 20.82
C SER A 2 -0.87 31.24 19.32
N TRP A 3 -0.94 32.27 18.46
CA TRP A 3 -0.93 32.12 17.00
C TRP A 3 0.37 31.50 16.49
N LEU A 4 1.53 31.95 17.00
CA LEU A 4 2.85 31.47 16.60
C LEU A 4 3.03 29.96 16.86
N LYS A 5 2.55 29.47 18.01
CA LYS A 5 2.56 28.03 18.34
C LYS A 5 1.71 27.21 17.36
N LYS A 6 0.57 27.75 16.93
CA LYS A 6 -0.33 27.09 15.99
C LYS A 6 0.32 26.92 14.61
N TYR A 7 0.98 27.96 14.09
CA TYR A 7 1.70 27.89 12.81
C TYR A 7 2.92 26.96 12.85
N LEU A 8 3.59 26.85 14.01
CA LEU A 8 4.73 25.95 14.19
C LEU A 8 4.37 24.47 13.98
N ASN A 9 3.18 24.04 14.44
CA ASN A 9 2.70 22.68 14.23
C ASN A 9 2.40 22.39 12.76
N TYR A 10 1.69 23.31 12.08
CA TYR A 10 1.39 23.14 10.65
C TYR A 10 2.66 23.14 9.81
N ALA A 11 3.63 24.02 10.12
CA ALA A 11 4.93 24.04 9.45
C ALA A 11 5.70 22.72 9.63
N GLY A 12 5.74 22.18 10.85
CA GLY A 12 6.36 20.88 11.13
C GLY A 12 5.68 19.72 10.39
N LEU A 13 4.35 19.66 10.41
CA LEU A 13 3.57 18.64 9.69
C LEU A 13 3.80 18.71 8.18
N VAL A 14 3.73 19.90 7.59
CA VAL A 14 3.93 20.10 6.15
C VAL A 14 5.33 19.66 5.73
N LEU A 15 6.36 19.96 6.53
CA LEU A 15 7.73 19.53 6.26
C LEU A 15 7.88 18.00 6.32
N VAL A 16 7.26 17.32 7.29
CA VAL A 16 7.28 15.86 7.39
C VAL A 16 6.53 15.20 6.22
N VAL A 17 5.37 15.73 5.86
CA VAL A 17 4.59 15.24 4.71
C VAL A 17 5.36 15.43 3.40
N LEU A 18 5.97 16.60 3.18
CA LEU A 18 6.81 16.86 2.01
C LEU A 18 8.02 15.93 1.94
N SER A 19 8.66 15.65 3.08
CA SER A 19 9.76 14.69 3.15
C SER A 19 9.32 13.27 2.77
N LEU A 20 8.18 12.79 3.28
CA LEU A 20 7.63 11.47 2.93
C LEU A 20 7.30 11.37 1.44
N ILE A 21 6.71 12.41 0.85
CA ILE A 21 6.42 12.48 -0.58
C ILE A 21 7.72 12.40 -1.40
N LEU A 22 8.77 13.13 -1.00
CA LEU A 22 10.06 13.08 -1.68
C LEU A 22 10.72 11.69 -1.61
N LEU A 23 10.59 10.97 -0.49
CA LEU A 23 11.10 9.60 -0.35
C LEU A 23 10.37 8.59 -1.25
N ILE A 24 9.05 8.77 -1.45
CA ILE A 24 8.23 7.86 -2.25
C ILE A 24 8.39 8.14 -3.75
N VAL A 25 8.44 9.42 -4.16
CA VAL A 25 8.40 9.81 -5.57
C VAL A 25 9.80 9.91 -6.19
N TRP A 26 10.80 10.40 -5.44
CA TRP A 26 12.18 10.53 -5.92
C TRP A 26 13.20 9.91 -4.97
N PRO A 27 13.37 8.57 -5.01
CA PRO A 27 14.32 7.85 -4.17
C PRO A 27 15.78 8.26 -4.38
N GLN A 28 16.11 8.99 -5.45
CA GLN A 28 17.47 9.48 -5.71
C GLN A 28 17.91 10.62 -4.77
N HIS A 29 16.96 11.34 -4.16
CA HIS A 29 17.22 12.53 -3.31
C HIS A 29 17.13 12.21 -1.81
N GLN A 30 17.63 11.04 -1.37
CA GLN A 30 17.48 10.58 0.02
C GLN A 30 18.06 11.54 1.05
N LYS A 31 19.21 12.18 0.76
CA LYS A 31 19.89 13.05 1.73
C LYS A 31 19.09 14.32 2.03
N THR A 32 18.49 14.96 1.02
CA THR A 32 17.67 16.16 1.21
C THR A 32 16.37 15.81 1.92
N ALA A 33 15.74 14.68 1.54
CA ALA A 33 14.55 14.20 2.21
C ALA A 33 14.80 13.88 3.70
N LEU A 34 15.94 13.29 4.05
CA LEU A 34 16.33 13.02 5.44
C LEU A 34 16.53 14.30 6.26
N ILE A 35 17.20 15.32 5.70
CA ILE A 35 17.39 16.61 6.40
C ILE A 35 16.04 17.29 6.66
N LEU A 36 15.15 17.28 5.66
CA LEU A 36 13.79 17.82 5.79
C LEU A 36 12.94 17.05 6.82
N ALA A 37 13.04 15.72 6.84
CA ALA A 37 12.39 14.88 7.86
C ALA A 37 12.87 15.26 9.26
N LEU A 38 14.19 15.34 9.45
CA LEU A 38 14.80 15.59 10.75
C LEU A 38 14.46 16.99 11.26
N ALA A 39 14.48 18.01 10.39
CA ALA A 39 14.03 19.36 10.70
C ALA A 39 12.55 19.43 11.08
N GLY A 40 11.67 18.77 10.31
CA GLY A 40 10.24 18.67 10.61
C GLY A 40 9.96 17.96 11.94
N LEU A 41 10.69 16.89 12.23
CA LEU A 41 10.57 16.11 13.46
C LEU A 41 11.02 16.93 14.68
N VAL A 42 12.14 17.65 14.59
CA VAL A 42 12.62 18.55 15.66
C VAL A 42 11.58 19.63 15.97
N LEU A 43 10.98 20.25 14.95
CA LEU A 43 9.93 21.26 15.12
C LEU A 43 8.68 20.70 15.79
N LEU A 44 8.27 19.47 15.43
CA LEU A 44 7.15 18.78 16.07
C LEU A 44 7.44 18.42 17.53
N VAL A 45 8.65 17.95 17.84
CA VAL A 45 9.08 17.64 19.22
C VAL A 45 9.10 18.91 20.08
N LEU A 46 9.65 20.00 19.56
CA LEU A 46 9.62 21.31 20.22
C LEU A 46 8.18 21.78 20.49
N TYR A 47 7.30 21.64 19.50
CA TYR A 47 5.89 21.97 19.67
C TYR A 47 5.20 21.10 20.73
N LEU A 48 5.47 19.80 20.75
CA LEU A 48 4.92 18.87 21.74
C LEU A 48 5.35 19.26 23.16
N ILE A 49 6.64 19.52 23.39
CA ILE A 49 7.17 19.92 24.70
C ILE A 49 6.50 21.22 25.19
N LEU A 50 6.35 22.20 24.29
CA LEU A 50 5.76 23.51 24.63
C LEU A 50 4.23 23.48 24.86
N ASN A 51 3.55 22.37 24.53
CA ASN A 51 2.10 22.22 24.62
C ASN A 51 1.65 20.94 25.35
N LEU A 52 2.53 20.27 26.10
CA LEU A 52 2.26 19.04 26.85
C LEU A 52 0.98 19.09 27.71
N SER A 53 0.71 20.22 28.36
CA SER A 53 -0.48 20.41 29.22
C SER A 53 -1.79 20.48 28.41
N GLY A 54 -1.79 21.24 27.30
CA GLY A 54 -2.95 21.33 26.41
C GLY A 54 -3.22 20.04 25.64
N LEU A 55 -2.15 19.30 25.28
CA LEU A 55 -2.28 17.99 24.63
C LEU A 55 -2.90 16.95 25.57
N LYS A 56 -2.45 16.87 26.83
CA LYS A 56 -3.03 15.96 27.83
C LYS A 56 -4.53 16.19 28.01
N GLN A 57 -4.96 17.45 28.10
CA GLN A 57 -6.38 17.78 28.25
C GLN A 57 -7.20 17.49 26.99
N SER A 58 -6.60 17.64 25.80
CA SER A 58 -7.23 17.27 24.52
C SER A 58 -7.31 15.76 24.30
N LEU A 59 -6.34 14.99 24.81
CA LEU A 59 -6.34 13.53 24.78
C LEU A 59 -7.35 12.92 25.77
N GLN A 60 -7.60 13.59 26.90
CA GLN A 60 -8.62 13.21 27.88
C GLN A 60 -10.06 13.53 27.44
N ARG A 61 -10.26 14.32 26.38
CA ARG A 61 -11.60 14.60 25.84
C ARG A 61 -12.15 13.33 25.20
N ARG A 62 -13.38 12.93 25.58
CA ARG A 62 -14.10 11.77 25.02
C ARG A 62 -14.09 11.73 23.48
N SER A 63 -14.09 12.89 22.82
CA SER A 63 -13.99 13.00 21.36
C SER A 63 -12.72 12.35 20.78
N PHE A 64 -11.58 12.38 21.48
CA PHE A 64 -10.35 11.73 21.02
C PHE A 64 -10.45 10.21 21.13
N LEU A 65 -11.07 9.71 22.20
CA LEU A 65 -11.33 8.27 22.39
C LEU A 65 -12.23 7.70 21.28
N TYR A 66 -13.25 8.44 20.85
CA TYR A 66 -14.09 8.03 19.71
C TYR A 66 -13.33 8.04 18.39
N SER A 67 -12.45 9.03 18.14
CA SER A 67 -11.61 9.07 16.94
C SER A 67 -10.54 7.97 16.92
N SER A 68 -10.03 7.52 18.07
CA SER A 68 -9.07 6.42 18.14
C SER A 68 -9.63 5.10 17.63
N ASN A 69 -10.90 4.78 17.92
CA ASN A 69 -11.55 3.58 17.40
C ASN A 69 -11.67 3.61 15.87
N MET A 70 -12.05 4.76 15.31
CA MET A 70 -12.13 4.93 13.85
C MET A 70 -10.75 4.79 13.19
N LEU A 71 -9.70 5.36 13.78
CA LEU A 71 -8.32 5.19 13.30
C LEU A 71 -7.88 3.72 13.30
N LEU A 72 -8.18 2.99 14.38
CA LEU A 72 -7.88 1.56 14.48
C LEU A 72 -8.58 0.78 13.37
N ILE A 73 -9.87 1.05 13.13
CA ILE A 73 -10.64 0.43 12.04
C ILE A 73 -10.01 0.73 10.68
N ILE A 74 -9.62 1.99 10.41
CA ILE A 74 -8.96 2.37 9.15
C ILE A 74 -7.66 1.59 8.96
N ILE A 75 -6.82 1.51 10.01
CA ILE A 75 -5.55 0.77 9.96
C ILE A 75 -5.81 -0.72 9.71
N LEU A 76 -6.79 -1.33 10.39
CA LEU A 76 -7.16 -2.73 10.17
C LEU A 76 -7.65 -2.98 8.74
N VAL A 77 -8.52 -2.11 8.21
CA VAL A 77 -9.04 -2.24 6.84
C VAL A 77 -7.91 -2.10 5.82
N LEU A 78 -7.03 -1.11 5.96
CA LEU A 78 -5.87 -0.95 5.08
C LEU A 78 -4.91 -2.14 5.18
N GLY A 79 -4.61 -2.61 6.39
CA GLY A 79 -3.80 -3.80 6.61
C GLY A 79 -4.40 -5.04 5.95
N LEU A 80 -5.70 -5.24 6.09
CA LEU A 80 -6.42 -6.32 5.41
C LEU A 80 -6.33 -6.20 3.89
N LEU A 81 -6.54 -5.00 3.33
CA LEU A 81 -6.42 -4.76 1.89
C LEU A 81 -5.01 -5.09 1.38
N VAL A 82 -3.95 -4.72 2.12
CA VAL A 82 -2.57 -5.06 1.78
C VAL A 82 -2.36 -6.57 1.76
N VAL A 83 -2.84 -7.28 2.80
CA VAL A 83 -2.72 -8.75 2.87
C VAL A 83 -3.48 -9.40 1.72
N VAL A 84 -4.75 -9.04 1.50
CA VAL A 84 -5.58 -9.57 0.41
C VAL A 84 -4.94 -9.30 -0.95
N ASN A 85 -4.46 -8.07 -1.18
CA ASN A 85 -3.78 -7.70 -2.42
C ASN A 85 -2.51 -8.54 -2.63
N PHE A 86 -1.68 -8.71 -1.59
CA PHE A 86 -0.49 -9.53 -1.65
C PHE A 86 -0.80 -10.99 -2.02
N PHE A 87 -1.85 -11.57 -1.43
CA PHE A 87 -2.29 -12.93 -1.75
C PHE A 87 -2.80 -13.04 -3.20
N LEU A 88 -3.66 -12.11 -3.65
CA LEU A 88 -4.22 -12.10 -5.00
C LEU A 88 -3.16 -11.81 -6.08
N ALA A 89 -2.19 -10.95 -5.80
CA ALA A 89 -1.10 -10.64 -6.71
C ALA A 89 -0.19 -11.85 -6.97
N ARG A 90 -0.08 -12.77 -6.01
CA ARG A 90 0.66 -14.02 -6.17
C ARG A 90 -0.17 -15.14 -6.79
N HIS A 91 -1.45 -15.25 -6.41
CA HIS A 91 -2.33 -16.31 -6.89
C HIS A 91 -3.20 -15.81 -8.05
N HIS A 92 -2.72 -16.02 -9.27
CA HIS A 92 -3.41 -15.64 -10.50
C HIS A 92 -4.57 -16.60 -10.81
N TYR A 93 -5.70 -16.46 -10.12
CA TYR A 93 -6.91 -17.18 -10.48
C TYR A 93 -7.65 -16.43 -11.60
N ARG A 94 -7.71 -17.04 -12.79
CA ARG A 94 -8.39 -16.48 -13.96
C ARG A 94 -9.72 -17.20 -14.17
N VAL A 95 -10.82 -16.50 -13.90
CA VAL A 95 -12.16 -16.96 -14.24
C VAL A 95 -12.66 -16.14 -15.42
N ASP A 96 -13.15 -16.83 -16.44
CA ASP A 96 -13.82 -16.19 -17.56
C ASP A 96 -15.28 -15.91 -17.19
N LEU A 97 -15.57 -14.62 -16.94
CA LEU A 97 -16.91 -14.13 -16.61
C LEU A 97 -17.70 -13.67 -17.85
N THR A 98 -17.18 -13.88 -19.07
CA THR A 98 -17.88 -13.49 -20.29
C THR A 98 -19.06 -14.42 -20.57
N ALA A 99 -20.19 -13.87 -21.02
CA ALA A 99 -21.40 -14.65 -21.28
C ALA A 99 -21.18 -15.79 -22.28
N ALA A 100 -20.33 -15.55 -23.28
CA ALA A 100 -19.95 -16.53 -24.30
C ALA A 100 -18.67 -17.33 -23.98
N LYS A 101 -18.05 -17.11 -22.81
CA LYS A 101 -16.80 -17.76 -22.38
C LYS A 101 -15.67 -17.72 -23.43
N VAL A 102 -15.46 -16.55 -24.04
CA VAL A 102 -14.52 -16.37 -25.17
C VAL A 102 -13.05 -16.56 -24.80
N HIS A 103 -12.72 -16.52 -23.50
CA HIS A 103 -11.38 -16.78 -22.97
C HIS A 103 -11.24 -18.19 -22.37
N SER A 104 -12.26 -19.03 -22.54
CA SER A 104 -12.27 -20.43 -22.12
C SER A 104 -12.09 -21.35 -23.32
N LEU A 105 -11.62 -22.57 -23.08
CA LEU A 105 -11.58 -23.60 -24.11
C LEU A 105 -13.01 -23.99 -24.54
N SER A 106 -13.23 -24.10 -25.84
CA SER A 106 -14.49 -24.66 -26.36
C SER A 106 -14.63 -26.13 -25.98
N ASP A 107 -15.87 -26.63 -25.90
CA ASP A 107 -16.13 -28.03 -25.59
C ASP A 107 -15.42 -28.99 -26.55
N GLN A 108 -15.28 -28.59 -27.81
CA GLN A 108 -14.56 -29.38 -28.81
C GLN A 108 -13.06 -29.41 -28.54
N SER A 109 -12.45 -28.27 -28.21
CA SER A 109 -11.02 -28.21 -27.85
C SER A 109 -10.72 -29.12 -26.65
N ILE A 110 -11.59 -29.12 -25.62
CA ILE A 110 -11.43 -30.00 -24.45
C ILE A 110 -11.51 -31.48 -24.86
N LYS A 111 -12.46 -31.86 -25.73
CA LYS A 111 -12.58 -33.24 -26.23
C LYS A 111 -11.35 -33.68 -27.01
N VAL A 112 -10.80 -32.83 -27.87
CA VAL A 112 -9.59 -33.14 -28.63
C VAL A 112 -8.41 -33.37 -27.69
N VAL A 113 -8.20 -32.46 -26.73
CA VAL A 113 -7.10 -32.58 -25.76
C VAL A 113 -7.22 -33.86 -24.91
N LYS A 114 -8.43 -34.21 -24.47
CA LYS A 114 -8.69 -35.43 -23.69
C LYS A 114 -8.47 -36.73 -24.45
N ASN A 115 -8.58 -36.71 -25.78
CA ASN A 115 -8.46 -37.91 -26.62
C ASN A 115 -7.05 -38.10 -27.21
N LEU A 116 -6.09 -37.22 -26.90
CA LEU A 116 -4.69 -37.41 -27.28
C LEU A 116 -4.11 -38.61 -26.50
N LYS A 117 -3.71 -39.65 -27.26
CA LYS A 117 -3.13 -40.89 -26.71
C LYS A 117 -1.59 -40.93 -26.77
N GLN A 118 -0.99 -39.88 -27.33
CA GLN A 118 0.45 -39.77 -27.53
C GLN A 118 1.00 -38.63 -26.70
N ASP A 119 2.22 -38.80 -26.22
CA ASP A 119 2.92 -37.75 -25.49
C ASP A 119 3.19 -36.56 -26.41
N ILE A 120 2.89 -35.36 -25.92
CA ILE A 120 3.06 -34.11 -26.65
C ILE A 120 4.03 -33.19 -25.91
N ALA A 121 5.01 -32.68 -26.64
CA ALA A 121 5.94 -31.68 -26.12
C ALA A 121 5.40 -30.27 -26.38
N ILE A 122 5.09 -29.53 -25.31
CA ILE A 122 4.64 -28.14 -25.40
C ILE A 122 5.84 -27.22 -25.17
N LYS A 123 6.19 -26.41 -26.16
CA LYS A 123 7.24 -25.39 -26.04
C LYS A 123 6.59 -24.03 -25.79
N ALA A 124 6.86 -23.46 -24.62
CA ALA A 124 6.37 -22.13 -24.25
C ALA A 124 7.53 -21.12 -24.24
N PHE A 125 7.27 -19.93 -24.77
CA PHE A 125 8.24 -18.83 -24.83
C PHE A 125 7.82 -17.73 -23.84
N PHE A 126 8.66 -17.49 -22.84
CA PHE A 126 8.41 -16.45 -21.83
C PHE A 126 9.48 -15.37 -21.93
N ARG A 127 9.10 -14.11 -21.68
CA ARG A 127 10.05 -13.01 -21.49
C ARG A 127 10.77 -13.17 -20.15
N GLU A 128 12.01 -12.69 -20.06
CA GLU A 128 12.75 -12.65 -18.79
C GLU A 128 11.95 -11.90 -17.72
N GLY A 129 11.82 -12.50 -16.53
CA GLY A 129 11.05 -11.94 -15.42
C GLY A 129 9.54 -12.21 -15.45
N ASN A 130 9.01 -13.00 -16.40
CA ASN A 130 7.58 -13.33 -16.39
C ASN A 130 7.24 -14.29 -15.24
N ALA A 131 6.41 -13.83 -14.29
CA ALA A 131 5.99 -14.59 -13.11
C ALA A 131 5.34 -15.95 -13.44
N GLY A 132 4.71 -16.09 -14.61
CA GLY A 132 4.07 -17.34 -15.04
C GLY A 132 5.04 -18.45 -15.50
N ARG A 133 6.33 -18.14 -15.68
CA ARG A 133 7.34 -19.12 -16.09
C ARG A 133 7.56 -20.19 -15.01
N ALA A 134 7.69 -19.77 -13.75
CA ALA A 134 7.97 -20.68 -12.63
C ALA A 134 6.83 -21.66 -12.30
N THR A 135 5.61 -21.38 -12.75
CA THR A 135 4.45 -22.27 -12.56
C THR A 135 4.27 -23.30 -13.68
N MET A 136 5.02 -23.17 -14.78
CA MET A 136 4.93 -24.06 -15.95
C MET A 136 6.20 -24.90 -16.17
N GLU A 137 7.24 -24.69 -15.35
CA GLU A 137 8.41 -25.58 -15.20
C GLU A 137 8.07 -26.71 -14.21
#